data_AF-A0A022RYV6-F1
#
_entry.id   AF-A0A022RYV6-F1
#
_cell.length_a   1.000
_cell.length_b   1.000
_cell.length_c   1.000
_cell.angle_alpha   90.00
_cell.angle_beta   90.00
_cell.angle_gamma   90.00
#
_symmetry.space_group_name_H-M   'P 1'
#
loop_
_entity.id
_entity.type
_entity.pdbx_description
1 polymer ?
#
loop_
_entity_poly.entity_id
_entity_poly.type
_entity_poly.pdbx_seq_one_letter_code
_entity_poly.pdbx_strand_id
1 'polypeptide(L)'
;MEAMLLRTTAAAAAAAAVLSPCTTSSKVSISGGCSFPQHKHCSFRVLNSGFSSIRIQAIKASPSTPEVEKNRVDESHRYTLDGIRNSLIRQEDSIIFSLVERAQFCYNEKTYDPNAFPVKGFHGSLLDYMIKETEKLQGKVGRYKSPDEHSFCRDELPGLVIPPLEYPRVLHPAADSININAQVWDMYFKIILPRLVKQGDDGNYGSTATCDIFCLQTLSKRIHYGKFVAEAKFRASPDVYKAAIEAQAD
;
A
#
# COMPACT_ATOMS: atom_id res chain seq x y z
N MET A 1 -48.91 30.97 37.10
CA MET A 1 -48.42 30.42 38.37
C MET A 1 -47.04 29.85 38.07
N GLU A 2 -46.04 30.71 37.87
CA GLU A 2 -45.15 31.29 38.92
C GLU A 2 -44.26 30.20 39.54
N ALA A 3 -43.01 30.08 39.04
CA ALA A 3 -41.73 30.44 39.72
C ALA A 3 -41.14 29.21 40.46
N MET A 4 -39.84 28.88 40.50
CA MET A 4 -38.62 29.67 40.70
C MET A 4 -37.42 28.73 40.39
N LEU A 5 -36.56 29.00 39.41
CA LEU A 5 -35.21 29.57 39.54
C LEU A 5 -34.24 28.87 40.52
N LEU A 6 -33.23 28.16 39.99
CA LEU A 6 -31.88 28.14 40.56
C LEU A 6 -30.83 27.86 39.47
N ARG A 7 -30.17 28.95 39.06
CA ARG A 7 -28.91 28.97 38.32
C ARG A 7 -27.78 28.74 39.32
N THR A 8 -26.79 27.93 38.96
CA THR A 8 -25.43 28.09 39.47
C THR A 8 -24.43 27.97 38.32
N THR A 9 -23.82 29.12 38.06
CA THR A 9 -22.66 29.36 37.22
C THR A 9 -21.39 28.88 37.91
N ALA A 10 -20.49 28.20 37.19
CA ALA A 10 -19.08 28.10 37.55
C ALA A 10 -18.24 28.53 36.35
N ALA A 11 -17.72 29.74 36.44
CA ALA A 11 -16.68 30.31 35.60
C ALA A 11 -15.38 30.34 36.42
N ALA A 12 -14.28 29.85 35.85
CA ALA A 12 -12.86 30.12 36.18
C ALA A 12 -12.02 29.01 35.50
N ALA A 13 -10.87 29.22 34.87
CA ALA A 13 -10.08 30.41 34.63
C ALA A 13 -9.20 30.15 33.38
N ALA A 14 -9.00 31.21 32.60
CA ALA A 14 -8.00 31.25 31.54
C ALA A 14 -6.59 31.31 32.16
N ALA A 15 -5.64 30.58 31.57
CA ALA A 15 -4.22 30.84 31.74
C ALA A 15 -3.60 31.04 30.35
N ALA A 16 -3.58 32.30 29.92
CA ALA A 16 -2.75 32.79 28.85
C ALA A 16 -1.30 32.90 29.38
N ALA A 17 -0.36 32.17 28.79
CA ALA A 17 1.06 32.47 28.93
C ALA A 17 1.52 33.19 27.66
N VAL A 18 1.42 34.51 27.71
CA VAL A 18 2.11 35.44 26.83
C VAL A 18 3.58 35.47 27.27
N LEU A 19 4.50 35.13 26.38
CA LEU A 19 5.87 35.63 26.45
C LEU A 19 6.29 36.05 25.03
N SER A 20 6.24 37.36 24.78
CA SER A 20 6.93 38.04 23.69
C SER A 20 8.25 38.65 24.23
N PRO A 21 9.08 39.30 23.40
CA PRO A 21 10.45 38.89 23.13
C PRO A 21 11.47 39.72 23.90
N CYS A 22 12.61 39.15 24.28
CA CYS A 22 13.77 39.92 24.70
C CYS A 22 14.92 39.73 23.71
N THR A 23 15.15 40.79 22.96
CA THR A 23 16.29 41.07 22.09
C THR A 23 17.56 41.26 22.91
N THR A 24 18.64 40.57 22.55
CA THR A 24 19.99 41.16 22.50
C THR A 24 20.86 40.48 21.45
N SER A 25 21.39 41.34 20.59
CA SER A 25 22.26 41.13 19.43
C SER A 25 23.49 40.25 19.69
N SER A 26 23.79 39.35 18.75
CA SER A 26 25.17 38.97 18.40
C SER A 26 25.23 38.68 16.90
N LYS A 27 25.90 39.59 16.16
CA LYS A 27 26.15 39.49 14.72
C LYS A 27 27.16 38.38 14.45
N VAL A 28 26.83 37.43 13.58
CA VAL A 28 27.81 36.62 12.86
C VAL A 28 27.38 36.52 11.40
N SER A 29 28.14 37.17 10.53
CA SER A 29 28.01 37.08 9.08
C SER A 29 28.57 35.73 8.61
N ILE A 30 27.79 34.97 7.83
CA ILE A 30 28.29 33.79 7.12
C ILE A 30 28.21 34.08 5.62
N SER A 31 29.37 34.40 5.05
CA SER A 31 29.64 34.37 3.62
C SER A 31 30.66 33.25 3.38
N GLY A 32 30.33 32.28 2.53
CA GLY A 32 31.30 31.30 2.04
C GLY A 32 30.65 29.99 1.63
N GLY A 33 30.60 29.74 0.32
CA GLY A 33 30.13 28.49 -0.26
C GLY A 33 31.05 27.31 0.10
N CYS A 34 30.45 26.13 0.24
CA CYS A 34 31.16 24.87 0.38
C CYS A 34 31.04 24.05 -0.89
N SER A 35 32.17 23.95 -1.60
CA SER A 35 32.42 23.01 -2.68
C SER A 35 32.77 21.63 -2.11
N PHE A 36 32.25 20.57 -2.73
CA PHE A 36 32.51 19.17 -2.40
C PHE A 36 34.00 18.79 -2.59
N PRO A 37 34.67 18.13 -1.62
CA PRO A 37 35.99 17.56 -1.84
C PRO A 37 35.92 16.13 -2.42
N GLN A 38 36.59 15.95 -3.56
CA GLN A 38 36.93 14.64 -4.14
C GLN A 38 38.00 13.94 -3.29
N HIS A 39 37.73 12.72 -2.84
CA HIS A 39 38.71 11.86 -2.18
C HIS A 39 39.69 11.29 -3.21
N LYS A 40 40.99 11.62 -3.05
CA LYS A 40 42.11 11.05 -3.80
C LYS A 40 42.63 9.78 -3.13
N HIS A 41 43.01 8.83 -3.99
CA HIS A 41 43.76 7.59 -3.78
C HIS A 41 44.50 7.41 -2.45
N CYS A 42 44.14 6.36 -1.70
CA CYS A 42 44.98 5.76 -0.67
C CYS A 42 45.84 4.64 -1.29
N SER A 43 47.16 4.83 -1.33
CA SER A 43 48.13 3.76 -1.60
C SER A 43 48.38 2.96 -0.32
N PHE A 44 47.95 1.70 -0.30
CA PHE A 44 48.34 0.76 0.76
C PHE A 44 49.64 0.05 0.37
N ARG A 45 50.70 0.25 1.18
CA ARG A 45 51.93 -0.54 1.13
C ARG A 45 51.66 -1.90 1.78
N VAL A 46 51.89 -2.97 1.02
CA VAL A 46 51.81 -4.36 1.50
C VAL A 46 53.13 -4.71 2.21
N LEU A 47 53.04 -5.13 3.48
CA LEU A 47 54.13 -5.82 4.17
C LEU A 47 54.13 -7.29 3.73
N ASN A 48 55.24 -7.74 3.15
CA ASN A 48 55.47 -9.16 2.87
C ASN A 48 55.82 -9.90 4.16
N SER A 49 54.92 -10.76 4.63
CA SER A 49 55.26 -11.84 5.55
C SER A 49 54.90 -13.17 4.89
N GLY A 50 55.91 -14.02 4.69
CA GLY A 50 55.78 -15.30 4.03
C GLY A 50 54.82 -16.23 4.75
N PHE A 51 53.87 -16.79 3.99
CA PHE A 51 53.04 -17.90 4.42
C PHE A 51 53.17 -19.04 3.41
N SER A 52 53.28 -20.24 3.98
CA SER A 52 53.41 -21.52 3.30
C SER A 52 52.25 -21.78 2.33
N SER A 53 52.55 -22.55 1.28
CA SER A 53 51.66 -22.88 0.17
C SER A 53 50.39 -23.62 0.61
N ILE A 54 49.30 -22.89 0.82
CA ILE A 54 47.95 -23.46 0.85
C ILE A 54 47.47 -23.59 -0.60
N ARG A 55 47.45 -24.83 -1.09
CA ARG A 55 46.91 -25.20 -2.40
C ARG A 55 45.38 -25.07 -2.36
N ILE A 56 44.85 -23.93 -2.79
CA ILE A 56 43.41 -23.74 -3.00
C ILE A 56 43.00 -24.58 -4.21
N GLN A 57 42.25 -25.66 -3.97
CA GLN A 57 41.58 -26.40 -5.03
C GLN A 57 40.38 -25.60 -5.51
N ALA A 58 40.36 -25.28 -6.81
CA ALA A 58 39.22 -24.64 -7.45
C ALA A 58 38.02 -25.60 -7.46
N ILE A 59 36.97 -25.26 -6.71
CA ILE A 59 35.68 -25.93 -6.81
C ILE A 59 35.09 -25.53 -8.16
N LYS A 60 35.01 -26.47 -9.10
CA LYS A 60 34.21 -26.31 -10.33
C LYS A 60 32.74 -26.24 -9.93
N ALA A 61 32.20 -25.03 -9.83
CA ALA A 61 30.76 -24.83 -9.83
C ALA A 61 30.23 -25.21 -11.22
N SER A 62 29.51 -26.33 -11.30
CA SER A 62 28.71 -26.63 -12.48
C SER A 62 27.47 -25.74 -12.45
N PRO A 63 27.08 -25.09 -13.56
CA PRO A 63 25.82 -24.38 -13.60
C PRO A 63 24.72 -25.42 -13.62
N SER A 64 24.13 -25.73 -12.45
CA SER A 64 22.77 -26.26 -12.46
C SER A 64 21.89 -25.12 -12.95
N THR A 65 21.44 -25.22 -14.21
CA THR A 65 20.27 -24.47 -14.66
C THR A 65 19.17 -24.72 -13.64
N PRO A 66 18.58 -23.70 -12.99
CA PRO A 66 17.45 -23.95 -12.11
C PRO A 66 16.34 -24.54 -12.98
N GLU A 67 16.05 -25.82 -12.78
CA GLU A 67 14.88 -26.45 -13.39
C GLU A 67 13.67 -25.62 -12.95
N VAL A 68 12.97 -25.08 -13.95
CA VAL A 68 11.71 -24.36 -13.72
C VAL A 68 10.72 -25.39 -13.17
N GLU A 69 10.51 -25.34 -11.86
CA GLU A 69 9.60 -26.20 -11.13
C GLU A 69 8.20 -26.09 -11.77
N LYS A 70 7.77 -27.18 -12.43
CA LYS A 70 6.57 -27.18 -13.27
C LYS A 70 5.28 -27.14 -12.46
N ASN A 71 5.33 -27.50 -11.17
CA ASN A 71 4.19 -27.54 -10.26
C ASN A 71 4.46 -26.67 -9.04
N ARG A 72 4.18 -25.37 -9.16
CA ARG A 72 4.29 -24.44 -8.03
C ARG A 72 2.97 -24.43 -7.27
N VAL A 73 3.00 -24.76 -5.98
CA VAL A 73 1.83 -24.76 -5.09
C VAL A 73 2.05 -23.75 -3.97
N ASP A 74 1.01 -23.01 -3.59
CA ASP A 74 1.06 -22.09 -2.45
C ASP A 74 0.97 -22.85 -1.11
N GLU A 75 2.09 -22.95 -0.40
CA GLU A 75 2.23 -23.59 0.91
C GLU A 75 2.17 -22.60 2.08
N SER A 76 1.74 -21.35 1.85
CA SER A 76 1.77 -20.31 2.89
C SER A 76 0.74 -20.51 4.02
N HIS A 77 -0.18 -21.47 3.89
CA HIS A 77 -1.25 -21.79 4.84
C HIS A 77 -2.08 -20.58 5.31
N ARG A 78 -2.16 -19.53 4.50
CA ARG A 78 -2.82 -18.26 4.84
C ARG A 78 -4.34 -18.33 4.91
N TYR A 79 -4.93 -19.37 4.34
CA TYR A 79 -6.38 -19.53 4.18
C TYR A 79 -7.02 -20.43 5.25
N THR A 80 -6.36 -20.62 6.39
CA THR A 80 -6.90 -21.26 7.60
C THR A 80 -7.62 -20.23 8.49
N LEU A 81 -8.39 -20.65 9.50
CA LEU A 81 -9.05 -19.69 10.41
C LEU A 81 -8.06 -18.78 11.15
N ASP A 82 -6.97 -19.34 11.68
CA ASP A 82 -5.90 -18.57 12.31
C ASP A 82 -5.17 -17.71 11.28
N GLY A 83 -4.97 -18.23 10.06
CA GLY A 83 -4.44 -17.49 8.93
C GLY A 83 -5.29 -16.27 8.57
N ILE A 84 -6.63 -16.41 8.53
CA ILE A 84 -7.57 -15.33 8.24
C ILE A 84 -7.48 -14.26 9.34
N ARG A 85 -7.53 -14.65 10.62
CA ARG A 85 -7.41 -13.69 11.74
C ARG A 85 -6.13 -12.86 11.65
N ASN A 86 -4.99 -13.53 11.49
CA ASN A 86 -3.69 -12.86 11.40
C ASN A 86 -3.58 -12.00 10.13
N SER A 87 -4.14 -12.45 9.01
CA SER A 87 -4.17 -11.70 7.76
C SER A 87 -4.99 -10.42 7.89
N LEU A 88 -6.15 -10.47 8.56
CA LEU A 88 -6.99 -9.30 8.78
C LEU A 88 -6.30 -8.22 9.63
N ILE A 89 -5.58 -8.61 10.69
CA ILE A 89 -4.80 -7.68 11.52
C ILE A 89 -3.71 -7.01 10.68
N ARG A 90 -2.94 -7.78 9.91
CA ARG A 90 -1.87 -7.21 9.06
C ARG A 90 -2.40 -6.28 7.97
N GLN A 91 -3.57 -6.60 7.41
CA GLN A 91 -4.20 -5.75 6.39
C GLN A 91 -4.74 -4.46 7.00
N GLU A 92 -5.22 -4.49 8.24
CA GLU A 92 -5.60 -3.28 8.99
C GLU A 92 -4.39 -2.35 9.19
N ASP A 93 -3.26 -2.87 9.69
CA ASP A 93 -2.03 -2.08 9.82
C ASP A 93 -1.59 -1.49 8.48
N SER A 94 -1.64 -2.29 7.41
CA SER A 94 -1.27 -1.85 6.06
C SER A 94 -2.14 -0.70 5.56
N ILE A 95 -3.44 -0.72 5.86
CA ILE A 95 -4.35 0.39 5.54
C ILE A 95 -3.97 1.63 6.34
N ILE A 96 -3.80 1.50 7.65
CA ILE A 96 -3.46 2.63 8.53
C ILE A 96 -2.18 3.32 8.04
N PHE A 97 -1.11 2.55 7.81
CA PHE A 97 0.14 3.11 7.30
C PHE A 97 -0.04 3.75 5.92
N SER A 98 -0.75 3.11 4.99
CA SER A 98 -0.96 3.70 3.66
C SER A 98 -1.71 5.04 3.70
N LEU A 99 -2.71 5.17 4.57
CA LEU A 99 -3.47 6.41 4.74
C LEU A 99 -2.64 7.48 5.46
N VAL A 100 -1.84 7.12 6.46
CA VAL A 100 -0.92 8.04 7.14
C VAL A 100 0.12 8.60 6.16
N GLU A 101 0.70 7.74 5.31
CA GLU A 101 1.64 8.18 4.27
C GLU A 101 0.96 9.10 3.26
N ARG A 102 -0.26 8.77 2.81
CA ARG A 102 -1.01 9.66 1.90
C ARG A 102 -1.31 11.02 2.52
N ALA A 103 -1.56 11.07 3.84
CA ALA A 103 -1.87 12.28 4.58
C ALA A 103 -0.68 13.25 4.72
N GLN A 104 0.53 12.82 4.38
CA GLN A 104 1.70 13.71 4.32
C GLN A 104 1.61 14.73 3.17
N PHE A 105 0.80 14.45 2.14
CA PHE A 105 0.62 15.30 0.97
C PHE A 105 -0.76 15.97 0.95
N CYS A 106 -0.85 17.12 0.30
CA CYS A 106 -2.10 17.83 0.04
C CYS A 106 -2.99 17.04 -0.93
N TYR A 107 -4.18 17.59 -1.23
CA TYR A 107 -5.11 16.98 -2.18
C TYR A 107 -4.48 16.82 -3.57
N ASN A 108 -3.69 17.79 -4.05
CA ASN A 108 -2.92 17.69 -5.30
C ASN A 108 -3.82 17.34 -6.51
N GLU A 109 -4.85 18.16 -6.75
CA GLU A 109 -5.90 17.96 -7.77
C GLU A 109 -5.38 17.56 -9.16
N LYS A 110 -4.26 18.15 -9.61
CA LYS A 110 -3.62 17.83 -10.89
C LYS A 110 -3.25 16.36 -11.06
N THR A 111 -3.08 15.62 -9.96
CA THR A 111 -2.81 14.17 -9.98
C THR A 111 -3.97 13.40 -10.62
N TYR A 112 -5.20 13.92 -10.48
CA TYR A 112 -6.46 13.30 -10.90
C TYR A 112 -7.05 13.94 -12.15
N ASP A 113 -6.51 15.08 -12.61
CA ASP A 113 -6.94 15.76 -13.83
C ASP A 113 -6.35 15.06 -15.08
N PRO A 114 -7.19 14.56 -16.01
CA PRO A 114 -6.74 13.97 -17.26
C PRO A 114 -5.93 14.88 -18.18
N ASN A 115 -5.99 16.20 -17.98
CA ASN A 115 -5.34 17.19 -18.84
C ASN A 115 -4.11 17.84 -18.20
N ALA A 116 -3.79 17.53 -16.94
CA ALA A 116 -2.71 18.21 -16.22
C ALA A 116 -1.31 17.82 -16.71
N PHE A 117 -1.11 16.56 -17.09
CA PHE A 117 0.19 16.04 -17.51
C PHE A 117 0.10 15.30 -18.85
N PRO A 118 0.82 15.76 -19.89
CA PRO A 118 0.87 15.04 -21.15
C PRO A 118 1.75 13.78 -21.02
N VAL A 119 1.11 12.61 -21.03
CA VAL A 119 1.81 11.32 -21.09
C VAL A 119 1.75 10.79 -22.53
N LYS A 120 2.91 10.57 -23.15
CA LYS A 120 2.99 10.16 -24.56
C LYS A 120 2.27 8.82 -24.76
N GLY A 121 1.23 8.81 -25.60
CA GLY A 121 0.48 7.60 -25.95
C GLY A 121 -0.50 7.12 -24.88
N PHE A 122 -0.82 7.96 -23.89
CA PHE A 122 -1.82 7.67 -22.87
C PHE A 122 -2.77 8.86 -22.70
N HIS A 123 -4.06 8.56 -22.57
CA HIS A 123 -5.10 9.54 -22.29
C HIS A 123 -5.70 9.21 -20.91
N GLY A 124 -5.59 10.14 -19.96
CA GLY A 124 -6.04 9.95 -18.58
C GLY A 124 -5.17 10.73 -17.61
N SER A 125 -5.54 10.70 -16.33
CA SER A 125 -4.79 11.39 -15.28
C SER A 125 -3.44 10.71 -15.00
N LEU A 126 -2.58 11.39 -14.23
CA LEU A 126 -1.33 10.78 -13.77
C LEU A 126 -1.60 9.51 -12.96
N LEU A 127 -2.62 9.54 -12.11
CA LEU A 127 -3.05 8.36 -11.35
C LEU A 127 -3.48 7.22 -12.27
N ASP A 128 -4.31 7.48 -13.28
CA ASP A 128 -4.81 6.46 -14.21
C ASP A 128 -3.65 5.78 -14.95
N TYR A 129 -2.65 6.56 -15.35
CA TYR A 129 -1.44 6.03 -15.97
C TYR A 129 -0.67 5.13 -15.00
N MET A 130 -0.39 5.63 -13.79
CA MET A 130 0.42 4.92 -12.82
C MET A 130 -0.23 3.63 -12.33
N ILE A 131 -1.55 3.62 -12.11
CA ILE A 131 -2.26 2.41 -11.72
C ILE A 131 -2.20 1.39 -12.86
N LYS A 132 -2.48 1.80 -14.10
CA LYS A 132 -2.45 0.90 -15.27
C LYS A 132 -1.09 0.23 -15.45
N GLU A 133 0.00 0.98 -15.38
CA GLU A 133 1.34 0.43 -15.53
C GLU A 133 1.74 -0.45 -14.34
N THR A 134 1.34 -0.07 -13.11
CA THR A 134 1.59 -0.88 -11.91
C THR A 134 0.86 -2.22 -11.97
N GLU A 135 -0.42 -2.21 -12.34
CA GLU A 135 -1.21 -3.44 -12.42
C GLU A 135 -0.76 -4.32 -13.60
N LYS A 136 -0.37 -3.74 -14.73
CA LYS A 136 0.26 -4.52 -15.83
C LYS A 136 1.53 -5.22 -15.35
N LEU A 137 2.42 -4.51 -14.65
CA LEU A 137 3.65 -5.07 -14.13
C LEU A 137 3.37 -6.22 -13.14
N GLN A 138 2.45 -6.00 -12.21
CA GLN A 138 2.07 -6.98 -11.19
C GLN A 138 1.28 -8.16 -11.80
N GLY A 139 0.51 -7.93 -12.86
CA GLY A 139 -0.21 -8.96 -13.61
C GLY A 139 0.72 -9.93 -14.33
N LYS A 140 1.83 -9.44 -14.91
CA LYS A 140 2.84 -10.29 -15.55
C LYS A 140 3.42 -11.33 -14.59
N VAL A 141 3.55 -10.99 -13.31
CA VAL A 141 4.05 -11.90 -12.26
C VAL A 141 2.92 -12.64 -11.52
N GLY A 142 1.68 -12.58 -12.01
CA GLY A 142 0.57 -13.38 -11.52
C GLY A 142 -0.10 -12.90 -10.23
N ARG A 143 0.11 -11.64 -9.82
CA ARG A 143 -0.54 -11.07 -8.62
C ARG A 143 -2.05 -11.30 -8.62
N TYR A 144 -2.72 -10.94 -9.72
CA TYR A 144 -4.18 -11.05 -9.87
C TYR A 144 -4.68 -12.46 -10.23
N LYS A 145 -3.81 -13.46 -10.17
CA LYS A 145 -4.23 -14.88 -10.12
C LYS A 145 -4.46 -15.34 -8.68
N SER A 146 -4.00 -14.58 -7.69
CA SER A 146 -4.27 -14.84 -6.28
C SER A 146 -5.76 -14.59 -5.97
N PRO A 147 -6.42 -15.46 -5.19
CA PRO A 147 -7.85 -15.31 -4.87
C PRO A 147 -8.18 -14.07 -4.03
N ASP A 148 -7.18 -13.47 -3.38
CA ASP A 148 -7.31 -12.28 -2.52
C ASP A 148 -6.88 -10.96 -3.20
N GLU A 149 -6.52 -10.96 -4.48
CA GLU A 149 -6.08 -9.77 -5.22
C GLU A 149 -7.06 -9.42 -6.36
N HIS A 150 -7.50 -8.17 -6.42
CA HIS A 150 -8.48 -7.70 -7.41
C HIS A 150 -7.95 -6.47 -8.15
N SER A 151 -7.89 -6.54 -9.48
CA SER A 151 -7.40 -5.44 -10.33
C SER A 151 -8.45 -4.32 -10.46
N PHE A 152 -8.00 -3.08 -10.48
CA PHE A 152 -8.80 -1.90 -10.80
C PHE A 152 -8.95 -1.69 -12.32
N CYS A 153 -7.98 -2.13 -13.11
CA CYS A 153 -8.02 -2.10 -14.56
C CYS A 153 -9.05 -3.12 -15.06
N ARG A 154 -10.01 -2.65 -15.87
CA ARG A 154 -10.99 -3.52 -16.55
C ARG A 154 -10.46 -4.14 -17.85
N ASP A 155 -9.36 -3.61 -18.38
CA ASP A 155 -8.67 -4.18 -19.55
C ASP A 155 -8.10 -5.57 -19.21
N GLU A 156 -7.92 -6.43 -20.22
CA GLU A 156 -7.23 -7.71 -20.04
C GLU A 156 -5.81 -7.49 -19.52
N LEU A 157 -5.54 -8.04 -18.33
CA LEU A 157 -4.20 -8.12 -17.77
C LEU A 157 -3.28 -8.91 -18.69
N PRO A 158 -1.99 -8.53 -18.79
CA PRO A 158 -1.05 -9.23 -19.65
C PRO A 158 -0.86 -10.69 -19.24
N GLY A 159 -0.47 -11.52 -20.20
CA GLY A 159 -0.08 -12.91 -19.96
C GLY A 159 1.08 -13.03 -18.96
N LEU A 160 1.12 -14.17 -18.25
CA LEU A 160 2.14 -14.45 -17.26
C LEU A 160 3.52 -14.60 -17.91
N VAL A 161 4.54 -13.99 -17.30
CA VAL A 161 5.95 -14.19 -17.68
C VAL A 161 6.66 -15.23 -16.80
N ILE A 162 5.96 -15.73 -15.77
CA ILE A 162 6.41 -16.79 -14.87
C ILE A 162 5.42 -17.96 -14.89
N PRO A 163 5.83 -19.18 -14.53
CA PRO A 163 4.91 -20.30 -14.39
C PRO A 163 3.80 -19.98 -13.37
N PRO A 164 2.56 -20.42 -13.62
CA PRO A 164 1.44 -20.18 -12.71
C PRO A 164 1.68 -20.83 -11.34
N LEU A 165 1.03 -20.26 -10.33
CA LEU A 165 1.01 -20.77 -8.96
C LEU A 165 -0.39 -21.34 -8.68
N GLU A 166 -0.44 -22.57 -8.18
CA GLU A 166 -1.70 -23.19 -7.75
C GLU A 166 -2.03 -22.76 -6.32
N TYR A 167 -3.19 -22.11 -6.16
CA TYR A 167 -3.69 -21.69 -4.85
C TYR A 167 -4.67 -22.72 -4.28
N PRO A 168 -4.71 -22.89 -2.95
CA PRO A 168 -5.73 -23.68 -2.28
C PRO A 168 -7.15 -23.23 -2.65
N ARG A 169 -7.99 -24.17 -3.09
CA ARG A 169 -9.40 -23.92 -3.42
C ARG A 169 -10.23 -23.80 -2.15
N VAL A 170 -10.13 -22.65 -1.48
CA VAL A 170 -10.88 -22.38 -0.25
C VAL A 170 -12.21 -21.70 -0.54
N LEU A 171 -12.27 -20.78 -1.50
CA LEU A 171 -13.48 -20.05 -1.83
C LEU A 171 -14.36 -20.81 -2.82
N HIS A 172 -15.68 -20.61 -2.72
CA HIS A 172 -16.63 -21.04 -3.74
C HIS A 172 -16.34 -20.38 -5.10
N PRO A 173 -16.53 -21.06 -6.26
CA PRO A 173 -16.24 -20.50 -7.59
C PRO A 173 -16.93 -19.16 -7.91
N ALA A 174 -18.07 -18.88 -7.27
CA ALA A 174 -18.74 -17.58 -7.38
C ALA A 174 -17.85 -16.40 -6.91
N ALA A 175 -16.79 -16.65 -6.13
CA ALA A 175 -15.85 -15.63 -5.71
C ALA A 175 -15.10 -14.98 -6.88
N ASP A 176 -14.90 -15.70 -7.98
CA ASP A 176 -14.11 -15.23 -9.13
C ASP A 176 -14.83 -14.10 -9.90
N SER A 177 -16.17 -14.06 -9.86
CA SER A 177 -16.98 -13.02 -10.50
C SER A 177 -17.21 -11.79 -9.63
N ILE A 178 -16.85 -11.83 -8.36
CA ILE A 178 -17.07 -10.73 -7.41
C ILE A 178 -15.86 -9.79 -7.42
N ASN A 179 -16.00 -8.63 -8.03
CA ASN A 179 -15.05 -7.52 -7.92
C ASN A 179 -15.81 -6.19 -7.77
N ILE A 180 -15.74 -5.58 -6.59
CA ILE A 180 -16.40 -4.31 -6.25
C ILE A 180 -15.44 -3.12 -6.25
N ASN A 181 -14.28 -3.22 -6.91
CA ASN A 181 -13.29 -2.15 -6.96
C ASN A 181 -13.83 -0.80 -7.47
N ALA A 182 -14.89 -0.79 -8.29
CA ALA A 182 -15.56 0.45 -8.68
C ALA A 182 -16.15 1.20 -7.46
N GLN A 183 -16.74 0.48 -6.51
CA GLN A 183 -17.27 1.05 -5.27
C GLN A 183 -16.14 1.46 -4.32
N VAL A 184 -15.06 0.66 -4.26
CA VAL A 184 -13.87 0.99 -3.45
C VAL A 184 -13.21 2.27 -3.96
N TRP A 185 -13.08 2.42 -5.27
CA TRP A 185 -12.57 3.61 -5.93
C TRP A 185 -13.39 4.85 -5.56
N ASP A 186 -14.71 4.76 -5.73
CA ASP A 186 -15.64 5.83 -5.40
C ASP A 186 -15.58 6.21 -3.93
N MET A 187 -15.59 5.23 -3.03
CA MET A 187 -15.45 5.47 -1.60
C MET A 187 -14.13 6.19 -1.28
N TYR A 188 -13.02 5.74 -1.87
CA TYR A 188 -11.72 6.33 -1.60
C TYR A 188 -11.67 7.80 -2.02
N PHE A 189 -11.97 8.11 -3.30
CA PHE A 189 -11.84 9.47 -3.82
C PHE A 189 -12.96 10.42 -3.39
N LYS A 190 -14.19 9.94 -3.21
CA LYS A 190 -15.35 10.79 -2.89
C LYS A 190 -15.55 10.97 -1.38
N ILE A 191 -15.08 10.03 -0.56
CA ILE A 191 -15.38 10.02 0.88
C ILE A 191 -14.10 10.10 1.72
N ILE A 192 -13.16 9.18 1.53
CA ILE A 192 -11.98 9.05 2.41
C ILE A 192 -11.01 10.19 2.15
N LEU A 193 -10.54 10.33 0.91
CA LEU A 193 -9.47 11.24 0.54
C LEU A 193 -9.78 12.70 0.92
N PRO A 194 -10.95 13.29 0.59
CA PRO A 194 -11.24 14.69 0.91
C PRO A 194 -11.34 14.99 2.41
N ARG A 195 -11.56 13.96 3.24
CA ARG A 195 -11.63 14.07 4.70
C ARG A 195 -10.29 13.79 5.38
N LEU A 196 -9.38 13.12 4.68
CA LEU A 196 -8.08 12.70 5.18
C LEU A 196 -7.01 13.78 5.00
N VAL A 197 -6.96 14.39 3.81
CA VAL A 197 -5.84 15.26 3.40
C VAL A 197 -6.23 16.73 3.44
N LYS A 198 -5.23 17.61 3.61
CA LYS A 198 -5.44 19.05 3.52
C LYS A 198 -5.74 19.44 2.06
N GLN A 199 -6.66 20.39 1.88
CA GLN A 199 -6.85 21.02 0.59
C GLN A 199 -5.61 21.81 0.18
N GLY A 200 -5.30 21.83 -1.12
CA GLY A 200 -4.15 22.55 -1.68
C GLY A 200 -3.31 21.72 -2.64
N ASP A 201 -2.23 22.33 -3.09
CA ASP A 201 -1.25 21.76 -4.01
C ASP A 201 0.15 21.99 -3.43
N ASP A 202 0.87 20.90 -3.11
CA ASP A 202 2.25 20.93 -2.64
C ASP A 202 3.26 20.47 -3.71
N GLY A 203 2.79 20.18 -4.93
CA GLY A 203 3.61 19.78 -6.07
C GLY A 203 4.03 18.30 -6.09
N ASN A 204 3.71 17.49 -5.08
CA ASN A 204 4.17 16.10 -4.98
C ASN A 204 3.24 15.09 -5.69
N TYR A 205 2.95 15.32 -6.97
CA TYR A 205 1.97 14.53 -7.74
C TYR A 205 2.34 13.04 -7.86
N GLY A 206 3.62 12.75 -8.12
CA GLY A 206 4.10 11.37 -8.25
C GLY A 206 4.03 10.59 -6.93
N SER A 207 4.42 11.22 -5.82
CA SER A 207 4.29 10.63 -4.48
C SER A 207 2.83 10.44 -4.10
N THR A 208 1.99 11.41 -4.42
CA THR A 208 0.54 11.35 -4.22
C THR A 208 -0.07 10.14 -4.94
N ALA A 209 0.14 10.02 -6.24
CA ALA A 209 -0.36 8.89 -7.03
C ALA A 209 0.17 7.54 -6.52
N THR A 210 1.44 7.49 -6.10
CA THR A 210 2.04 6.28 -5.52
C THR A 210 1.33 5.88 -4.22
N CYS A 211 1.11 6.83 -3.31
CA CYS A 211 0.38 6.59 -2.06
C CYS A 211 -1.08 6.20 -2.32
N ASP A 212 -1.75 6.83 -3.29
CA ASP A 212 -3.13 6.50 -3.68
C ASP A 212 -3.22 5.05 -4.16
N ILE A 213 -2.28 4.59 -5.00
CA ILE A 213 -2.23 3.19 -5.45
C ILE A 213 -2.07 2.23 -4.27
N PHE A 214 -1.18 2.54 -3.32
CA PHE A 214 -1.04 1.71 -2.12
C PHE A 214 -2.34 1.66 -1.30
N CYS A 215 -2.99 2.80 -1.08
CA CYS A 215 -4.27 2.86 -0.38
C CYS A 215 -5.34 2.02 -1.09
N LEU A 216 -5.48 2.17 -2.40
CA LEU A 216 -6.47 1.43 -3.20
C LEU A 216 -6.23 -0.07 -3.15
N GLN A 217 -4.97 -0.51 -3.28
CA GLN A 217 -4.63 -1.94 -3.21
C GLN A 217 -4.87 -2.54 -1.83
N THR A 218 -4.49 -1.84 -0.75
CA THR A 218 -4.71 -2.33 0.63
C THR A 218 -6.20 -2.35 0.99
N LEU A 219 -6.95 -1.32 0.59
CA LEU A 219 -8.41 -1.27 0.76
C LEU A 219 -9.10 -2.38 -0.03
N SER A 220 -8.78 -2.53 -1.31
CA SER A 220 -9.36 -3.57 -2.17
C SER A 220 -9.16 -4.95 -1.56
N LYS A 221 -7.92 -5.28 -1.18
CA LYS A 221 -7.58 -6.55 -0.55
C LYS A 221 -8.39 -6.78 0.74
N ARG A 222 -8.41 -5.81 1.64
CA ARG A 222 -9.11 -5.92 2.95
C ARG A 222 -10.61 -6.09 2.84
N ILE A 223 -11.22 -5.39 1.90
CA ILE A 223 -12.67 -5.42 1.68
C ILE A 223 -13.05 -6.76 1.04
N HIS A 224 -12.34 -7.16 -0.02
CA HIS A 224 -12.60 -8.44 -0.68
C HIS A 224 -12.22 -9.65 0.18
N TYR A 225 -11.36 -9.47 1.20
CA TYR A 225 -11.10 -10.51 2.20
C TYR A 225 -12.35 -10.96 2.96
N GLY A 226 -13.43 -10.16 2.90
CA GLY A 226 -14.78 -10.56 3.32
C GLY A 226 -15.23 -11.89 2.73
N LYS A 227 -14.74 -12.29 1.55
CA LYS A 227 -14.98 -13.62 0.94
C LYS A 227 -14.52 -14.76 1.84
N PHE A 228 -13.29 -14.69 2.35
CA PHE A 228 -12.73 -15.71 3.26
C PHE A 228 -13.46 -15.71 4.60
N VAL A 229 -13.84 -14.53 5.09
CA VAL A 229 -14.62 -14.39 6.33
C VAL A 229 -16.01 -15.01 6.16
N ALA A 230 -16.68 -14.76 5.04
CA ALA A 230 -18.00 -15.32 4.73
C ALA A 230 -17.93 -16.84 4.60
N GLU A 231 -16.94 -17.37 3.88
CA GLU A 231 -16.70 -18.82 3.76
C GLU A 231 -16.48 -19.47 5.13
N ALA A 232 -15.63 -18.87 5.97
CA ALA A 232 -15.38 -19.37 7.33
C ALA A 232 -16.66 -19.38 8.18
N LYS A 233 -17.45 -18.31 8.12
CA LYS A 233 -18.74 -18.20 8.82
C LYS A 233 -19.76 -19.22 8.33
N PHE A 234 -19.88 -19.38 7.01
CA PHE A 234 -20.80 -20.34 6.41
C PHE A 234 -20.43 -21.77 6.80
N ARG A 235 -19.15 -22.15 6.73
CA ARG A 235 -18.68 -23.47 7.17
C ARG A 235 -18.96 -23.76 8.64
N ALA A 236 -18.80 -22.75 9.50
CA ALA A 236 -19.03 -22.91 10.93
C ALA A 236 -20.52 -23.09 11.28
N SER A 237 -21.42 -22.47 10.53
CA SER A 237 -22.86 -22.53 10.82
C SER A 237 -23.71 -22.35 9.54
N PRO A 238 -23.77 -23.37 8.64
CA PRO A 238 -24.45 -23.22 7.35
C PRO A 238 -25.93 -22.88 7.48
N ASP A 239 -26.61 -23.50 8.44
CA ASP A 239 -28.06 -23.42 8.60
C ASP A 239 -28.54 -22.01 8.99
N VAL A 240 -27.65 -21.18 9.56
CA VAL A 240 -27.94 -19.75 9.86
C VAL A 240 -28.13 -18.94 8.57
N TYR A 241 -27.45 -19.31 7.49
CA TYR A 241 -27.41 -18.52 6.25
C TYR A 241 -28.24 -19.12 5.13
N LYS A 242 -28.41 -20.45 5.07
CA LYS A 242 -29.08 -21.16 3.97
C LYS A 242 -30.46 -20.58 3.65
N ALA A 243 -31.33 -20.42 4.65
CA ALA A 243 -32.69 -19.94 4.43
C ALA A 243 -32.73 -18.56 3.73
N ALA A 244 -31.83 -17.65 4.11
CA ALA A 244 -31.75 -16.32 3.49
C ALA A 244 -31.13 -16.36 2.08
N ILE A 245 -30.18 -17.27 1.83
CA ILE A 245 -29.57 -17.48 0.51
C ILE A 245 -30.58 -18.08 -0.46
N GLU A 246 -31.29 -19.12 -0.04
CA GLU A 246 -32.31 -19.83 -0.85
C GLU A 246 -33.49 -18.93 -1.18
N ALA A 247 -33.90 -18.04 -0.26
CA ALA A 247 -34.96 -17.08 -0.49
C ALA A 247 -34.68 -16.04 -1.59
N GLN A 248 -33.44 -15.96 -2.11
CA GLN A 248 -33.03 -15.05 -3.17
C GLN A 248 -32.50 -15.81 -4.40
N ALA A 249 -32.68 -17.13 -4.47
CA ALA A 249 -32.21 -17.97 -5.56
C ALA A 249 -33.17 -18.04 -6.77
N ASP A 250 -34.21 -17.19 -6.78
CA ASP A 250 -35.22 -17.06 -7.85
C ASP A 250 -34.77 -16.12 -8.97
#